data_AF-A0A4Q9MIK4-F1
#
_entry.id   AF-A0A4Q9MIK4-F1
#
_cell.length_a   1.000
_cell.length_b   1.000
_cell.length_c   1.000
_cell.angle_alpha   90.00
_cell.angle_beta   90.00
_cell.angle_gamma   90.00
#
_symmetry.space_group_name_H-M   'P 1'
#
loop_
_entity.id
_entity.type
_entity.pdbx_description
1 polymer ?
#
loop_
_entity_poly.entity_id
_entity_poly.type
_entity_poly.pdbx_seq_one_letter_code
_entity_poly.pdbx_strand_id
1 'polypeptide(L)'
;MSGAATASMDSKATDKKAKKFFLPQPAVDLREALYANGRQPSDSEKRAVYEMIVKMEGCESYARKTHSNFCTHIERKRKTGFRDYVVAWLQQVPNPSLADVLLWSRVLQVSPSVVFEIIMAEVPRGVTEFVEHQHALSLCNTMSPSV
;
A
#
# COMPACT_ATOMS: atom_id res chain seq x y z
N MET A 1 1.02 52.11 -42.85
CA MET A 1 2.03 51.45 -42.01
C MET A 1 1.84 51.89 -40.56
N SER A 2 1.80 50.93 -39.64
CA SER A 2 1.95 51.02 -38.16
C SER A 2 0.96 51.92 -37.38
N GLY A 3 0.32 51.51 -36.29
CA GLY A 3 0.40 50.28 -35.50
C GLY A 3 -0.31 50.50 -34.15
N ALA A 4 -1.11 49.50 -33.74
CA ALA A 4 -1.50 49.04 -32.40
C ALA A 4 -1.68 50.02 -31.21
N ALA A 5 -2.82 49.90 -30.53
CA ALA A 5 -2.87 49.45 -29.13
C ALA A 5 -4.31 49.09 -28.73
N THR A 6 -4.69 47.82 -28.84
CA THR A 6 -5.88 47.25 -28.19
C THR A 6 -5.57 47.07 -26.71
N ALA A 7 -6.23 47.83 -25.84
CA ALA A 7 -6.19 47.64 -24.40
C ALA A 7 -6.98 46.38 -24.03
N SER A 8 -6.28 45.24 -23.99
CA SER A 8 -6.74 44.01 -23.34
C SER A 8 -6.68 44.23 -21.83
N MET A 9 -7.83 44.50 -21.20
CA MET A 9 -7.95 44.45 -19.75
C MET A 9 -7.99 42.97 -19.34
N ASP A 10 -6.81 42.46 -18.98
CA ASP A 10 -6.62 41.15 -18.37
C ASP A 10 -7.50 41.02 -17.13
N SER A 11 -8.47 40.12 -17.24
CA SER A 11 -9.23 39.63 -16.10
C SER A 11 -8.24 38.94 -15.15
N LYS A 12 -7.91 39.59 -14.04
CA LYS A 12 -7.16 38.98 -12.93
C LYS A 12 -7.96 37.78 -12.42
N ALA A 13 -7.67 36.61 -12.99
CA ALA A 13 -7.95 35.33 -12.40
C ALA A 13 -7.28 35.35 -11.02
N THR A 14 -8.09 35.48 -9.97
CA THR A 14 -7.61 35.30 -8.62
C THR A 14 -7.25 33.83 -8.49
N ASP A 15 -5.95 33.54 -8.57
CA ASP A 15 -5.39 32.25 -8.17
C ASP A 15 -5.75 32.02 -6.70
N LYS A 16 -6.93 31.43 -6.48
CA LYS A 16 -7.30 30.82 -5.22
C LYS A 16 -6.35 29.65 -5.03
N LYS A 17 -5.19 29.91 -4.42
CA LYS A 17 -4.28 28.87 -3.93
C LYS A 17 -5.15 27.86 -3.19
N ALA A 18 -5.20 26.64 -3.71
CA ALA A 18 -6.04 25.58 -3.15
C ALA A 18 -5.72 25.46 -1.66
N LYS A 19 -6.70 25.77 -0.81
CA LYS A 19 -6.55 25.66 0.65
C LYS A 19 -6.20 24.20 0.91
N LYS A 20 -5.00 23.94 1.45
CA LYS A 20 -4.52 22.59 1.72
C LYS A 20 -5.53 21.93 2.64
N PHE A 21 -6.23 20.90 2.15
CA PHE A 21 -7.18 20.15 2.96
C PHE A 21 -6.42 19.45 4.09
N PHE A 22 -6.87 19.65 5.32
CA PHE A 22 -6.34 18.97 6.49
C PHE A 22 -7.37 17.93 6.93
N LEU A 23 -6.93 16.68 7.04
CA LEU A 23 -7.77 15.62 7.54
C LEU A 23 -7.89 15.75 9.07
N PRO A 24 -9.11 15.79 9.64
CA PRO A 24 -9.31 15.80 11.09
C PRO A 24 -8.61 14.62 11.77
N GLN A 25 -8.11 14.84 12.99
CA GLN A 25 -7.35 13.83 13.73
C GLN A 25 -8.09 12.48 13.85
N PRO A 26 -9.41 12.43 14.16
CA PRO A 26 -10.11 11.15 14.24
C PRO A 26 -10.11 10.36 12.92
N ALA A 27 -10.12 11.04 11.78
CA ALA A 27 -10.03 10.40 10.47
C ALA A 27 -8.58 9.97 10.13
N VAL A 28 -7.58 10.67 10.67
CA VAL A 28 -6.17 10.24 10.63
C VAL A 28 -6.00 8.95 11.44
N ASP A 29 -6.53 8.91 12.66
CA ASP A 29 -6.44 7.73 13.52
C ASP A 29 -7.11 6.51 12.87
N LEU A 30 -8.26 6.72 12.21
CA LEU A 30 -8.99 5.64 11.52
C LEU A 30 -8.18 4.99 10.39
N ARG A 31 -7.54 5.81 9.54
CA ARG A 31 -6.71 5.29 8.43
C ARG A 31 -5.39 4.70 8.93
N GLU A 32 -4.86 5.13 10.06
CA GLU A 32 -3.67 4.56 10.68
C GLU A 32 -3.97 3.21 11.35
N ALA A 33 -5.12 3.12 12.03
CA ALA A 33 -5.62 1.88 12.64
C ALA A 33 -5.80 0.75 11.60
N LEU A 34 -6.16 1.09 10.36
CA LEU A 34 -6.27 0.13 9.25
C LEU A 34 -4.98 -0.69 9.04
N TYR A 35 -3.83 -0.09 9.33
CA TYR A 35 -2.52 -0.69 9.16
C TYR A 35 -1.84 -1.05 10.49
N ALA A 36 -2.51 -0.87 11.64
CA ALA A 36 -1.95 -1.19 12.95
C ALA A 36 -1.53 -2.66 13.07
N ASN A 37 -0.57 -2.95 13.94
CA ASN A 37 -0.09 -4.30 14.24
C ASN A 37 0.38 -5.10 13.02
N GLY A 38 0.96 -4.43 12.02
CA GLY A 38 1.52 -5.10 10.84
C GLY A 38 0.49 -5.70 9.88
N ARG A 39 -0.80 -5.37 10.03
CA ARG A 39 -1.86 -5.86 9.14
C ARG A 39 -1.65 -5.38 7.71
N GLN A 40 -2.01 -6.24 6.76
CA GLN A 40 -2.14 -5.93 5.34
C GLN A 40 -3.64 -5.90 4.99
N PRO A 41 -4.29 -4.73 4.99
CA PRO A 41 -5.72 -4.61 4.76
C PRO A 41 -6.09 -4.97 3.32
N SER A 42 -7.23 -5.62 3.15
CA SER A 42 -7.81 -5.91 1.84
C SER A 42 -8.39 -4.64 1.18
N ASP A 43 -8.66 -4.71 -0.13
CA ASP A 43 -9.28 -3.57 -0.84
C ASP A 43 -10.69 -3.25 -0.32
N SER A 44 -11.43 -4.24 0.20
CA SER A 44 -12.72 -4.01 0.83
C SER A 44 -12.57 -3.31 2.19
N GLU A 45 -11.55 -3.66 2.98
CA GLU A 45 -11.25 -2.98 4.25
C GLU A 45 -10.81 -1.53 4.01
N LYS A 46 -9.92 -1.29 3.03
CA LYS A 46 -9.53 0.07 2.62
C LYS A 46 -10.74 0.88 2.19
N ARG A 47 -11.65 0.28 1.40
CA ARG A 47 -12.88 0.94 0.96
C ARG A 47 -13.82 1.26 2.12
N ALA A 48 -14.01 0.33 3.06
CA ALA A 48 -14.86 0.54 4.23
C ALA A 48 -14.35 1.71 5.08
N VAL A 49 -13.05 1.79 5.34
CA VAL A 49 -12.42 2.90 6.08
C VAL A 49 -12.61 4.23 5.34
N TYR A 50 -12.43 4.26 4.01
CA TYR A 50 -12.73 5.46 3.22
C TYR A 50 -14.18 5.91 3.39
N GLU A 51 -15.13 4.97 3.28
CA GLU A 51 -16.56 5.25 3.41
C GLU A 51 -16.95 5.72 4.82
N MET A 52 -16.21 5.30 5.85
CA MET A 52 -16.34 5.84 7.21
C MET A 52 -15.80 7.27 7.29
N ILE A 53 -14.60 7.54 6.76
CA ILE A 53 -13.98 8.87 6.82
C ILE A 53 -14.84 9.94 6.15
N VAL A 54 -15.39 9.68 4.96
CA VAL A 54 -16.21 10.67 4.24
C VAL A 54 -17.52 11.01 4.96
N LYS A 55 -17.95 10.20 5.92
CA LYS A 55 -19.13 10.46 6.77
C LYS A 55 -18.79 11.24 8.04
N MET A 56 -17.51 11.46 8.33
CA MET A 56 -17.06 12.23 9.50
C MET A 56 -17.17 13.73 9.22
N GLU A 57 -17.51 14.49 10.26
CA GLU A 57 -17.57 15.95 10.18
C GLU A 57 -16.21 16.55 9.76
N GLY A 58 -16.23 17.47 8.79
CA GLY A 58 -15.01 18.12 8.29
C GLY A 58 -14.21 17.30 7.28
N CYS A 59 -14.76 16.17 6.79
CA CYS A 59 -14.13 15.31 5.79
C CYS A 59 -14.81 15.34 4.41
N GLU A 60 -15.67 16.32 4.14
CA GLU A 60 -16.51 16.38 2.93
C GLU A 60 -15.68 16.51 1.64
N SER A 61 -14.46 17.04 1.75
CA SER A 61 -13.51 17.17 0.63
C SER A 61 -12.45 16.07 0.60
N TYR A 62 -12.59 15.02 1.42
CA TYR A 62 -11.67 13.88 1.42
C TYR A 62 -11.90 12.99 0.19
N ALA A 63 -11.04 13.13 -0.81
CA ALA A 63 -11.15 12.37 -2.05
C ALA A 63 -10.67 10.92 -1.92
N ARG A 64 -11.35 9.99 -2.61
CA ARG A 64 -10.89 8.59 -2.81
C ARG A 64 -9.45 8.51 -3.33
N LYS A 65 -9.10 9.43 -4.24
CA LYS A 65 -7.74 9.90 -4.61
C LYS A 65 -6.73 9.76 -3.48
N THR A 66 -6.96 10.62 -2.49
CA THR A 66 -6.11 10.86 -1.34
C THR A 66 -6.00 9.63 -0.46
N HIS A 67 -7.10 8.90 -0.28
CA HIS A 67 -7.11 7.66 0.51
C HIS A 67 -6.25 6.56 -0.14
N SER A 68 -6.46 6.31 -1.44
CA SER A 68 -5.69 5.31 -2.18
C SER A 68 -4.19 5.62 -2.18
N ASN A 69 -3.82 6.90 -2.38
CA ASN A 69 -2.44 7.35 -2.29
C ASN A 69 -1.83 7.12 -0.91
N PHE A 70 -2.60 7.36 0.16
CA PHE A 70 -2.15 7.08 1.53
C PHE A 70 -1.87 5.57 1.72
N CYS A 71 -2.81 4.71 1.35
CA CYS A 71 -2.66 3.26 1.44
C CYS A 71 -1.42 2.78 0.69
N THR A 72 -1.27 3.21 -0.56
CA THR A 72 -0.12 2.87 -1.42
C THR A 72 1.20 3.36 -0.82
N HIS A 73 1.21 4.57 -0.23
CA HIS A 73 2.40 5.13 0.40
C HIS A 73 2.83 4.30 1.62
N ILE A 74 1.90 3.94 2.50
CA ILE A 74 2.18 3.13 3.68
C ILE A 74 2.70 1.74 3.28
N GLU A 75 2.05 1.09 2.33
CA GLU A 75 2.45 -0.24 1.83
C GLU A 75 3.86 -0.21 1.23
N ARG A 76 4.15 0.79 0.38
CA ARG A 76 5.49 0.96 -0.18
C ARG A 76 6.53 1.22 0.90
N LYS A 77 6.26 2.16 1.82
CA LYS A 77 7.18 2.52 2.91
C LYS A 77 7.53 1.30 3.77
N ARG A 78 6.53 0.47 4.10
CA ARG A 78 6.73 -0.78 4.82
C ARG A 78 7.59 -1.75 4.05
N LYS A 79 7.24 -2.02 2.79
CA LYS A 79 7.99 -2.96 1.94
C LYS A 79 9.46 -2.57 1.80
N THR A 80 9.75 -1.28 1.60
CA THR A 80 11.13 -0.77 1.55
C THR A 80 11.86 -0.99 2.87
N GLY A 81 11.22 -0.76 4.01
CA GLY A 81 11.85 -0.95 5.33
C GLY A 81 12.21 -2.40 5.67
N PHE A 82 11.55 -3.37 5.04
CA PHE A 82 11.80 -4.80 5.27
C PHE A 82 12.71 -5.45 4.22
N ARG A 83 12.87 -4.79 3.06
CA ARG A 83 13.59 -5.33 1.91
C ARG A 83 15.00 -5.78 2.28
N ASP A 84 15.77 -4.93 2.96
CA ASP A 84 17.18 -5.22 3.25
C ASP A 84 17.34 -6.44 4.16
N TYR A 85 16.42 -6.65 5.11
CA TYR A 85 16.40 -7.85 5.96
C TYR A 85 16.13 -9.12 5.15
N VAL A 86 15.10 -9.09 4.31
CA VAL A 86 14.74 -10.25 3.47
C VAL A 86 15.86 -10.57 2.48
N VAL A 87 16.48 -9.55 1.86
CA VAL A 87 17.64 -9.73 0.98
C VAL A 87 18.81 -10.38 1.73
N ALA A 88 19.11 -9.92 2.95
CA ALA A 88 20.17 -10.50 3.76
C ALA A 88 19.89 -11.97 4.15
N TRP A 89 18.63 -12.32 4.42
CA TRP A 89 18.25 -13.71 4.66
C TRP A 89 18.30 -14.56 3.40
N LEU A 90 17.93 -14.02 2.23
CA LEU A 90 18.04 -14.72 0.94
C LEU A 90 19.48 -15.06 0.57
N GLN A 91 20.47 -14.28 1.00
CA GLN A 91 21.88 -14.64 0.82
C GLN A 91 22.27 -15.92 1.59
N GLN A 92 21.58 -16.20 2.69
CA GLN A 92 21.82 -17.39 3.53
C GLN A 92 20.90 -18.55 3.13
N VAL A 93 19.69 -18.25 2.70
CA VAL A 93 18.66 -19.20 2.28
C VAL A 93 18.14 -18.79 0.89
N PRO A 94 18.83 -19.18 -0.20
CA PRO A 94 18.48 -18.73 -1.56
C PRO A 94 17.13 -19.24 -2.06
N ASN A 95 16.68 -20.39 -1.55
CA ASN A 95 15.41 -21.03 -1.88
C ASN A 95 14.56 -21.20 -0.61
N PRO A 96 13.96 -20.12 -0.07
CA PRO A 96 13.20 -20.19 1.16
C PRO A 96 11.95 -21.04 0.98
N SER A 97 11.70 -21.92 1.94
CA SER A 97 10.46 -22.67 2.04
C SER A 97 9.33 -21.78 2.58
N LEU A 98 8.08 -22.27 2.54
CA LEU A 98 6.97 -21.59 3.19
C LEU A 98 7.21 -21.41 4.71
N ALA A 99 7.88 -22.35 5.37
CA ALA A 99 8.20 -22.24 6.79
C ALA A 99 9.15 -21.06 7.07
N ASP A 100 10.11 -20.81 6.18
CA ASP A 100 11.02 -19.67 6.26
C ASP A 100 10.26 -18.35 6.06
N VAL A 101 9.35 -18.30 5.08
CA VAL A 101 8.48 -17.13 4.84
C VAL A 101 7.63 -16.81 6.06
N LEU A 102 7.03 -17.83 6.69
CA LEU A 102 6.23 -17.67 7.92
C LEU A 102 7.09 -17.23 9.10
N LEU A 103 8.30 -17.75 9.24
CA LEU A 103 9.25 -17.34 10.27
C LEU A 103 9.64 -15.87 10.10
N TRP A 104 10.06 -15.48 8.89
CA TRP A 104 10.45 -14.12 8.56
C TRP A 104 9.28 -13.14 8.74
N SER A 105 8.07 -13.56 8.36
CA SER A 105 6.82 -12.82 8.63
C SER A 105 6.63 -12.54 10.12
N ARG A 106 6.81 -13.57 10.96
CA ARG A 106 6.67 -13.42 12.42
C ARG A 106 7.75 -12.51 13.00
N VAL A 107 9.00 -12.64 12.54
CA VAL A 107 10.12 -11.79 13.00
C VAL A 107 9.89 -10.32 12.62
N LEU A 108 9.45 -10.06 11.39
CA LEU A 108 9.17 -8.71 10.90
C LEU A 108 7.81 -8.16 11.35
N GLN A 109 7.00 -8.98 12.01
CA GLN A 109 5.62 -8.67 12.40
C GLN A 109 4.79 -8.15 11.22
N VAL A 110 4.85 -8.83 10.08
CA VAL A 110 4.08 -8.52 8.88
C VAL A 110 3.35 -9.75 8.35
N SER A 111 2.34 -9.53 7.53
CA SER A 111 1.69 -10.61 6.77
C SER A 111 2.72 -11.38 5.92
N PRO A 112 2.64 -12.72 5.84
CA PRO A 112 3.47 -13.55 4.95
C PRO A 112 3.49 -13.07 3.50
N SER A 113 2.39 -12.49 3.01
CA SER A 113 2.30 -11.94 1.65
C SER A 113 3.33 -10.83 1.40
N VAL A 114 3.63 -9.99 2.40
CA VAL A 114 4.61 -8.91 2.25
C VAL A 114 6.01 -9.47 2.05
N VAL A 115 6.37 -10.49 2.84
CA VAL A 115 7.67 -11.18 2.72
C VAL A 115 7.78 -11.88 1.38
N PHE A 116 6.73 -12.60 0.98
CA PHE A 116 6.66 -13.29 -0.31
C PHE A 116 6.85 -12.32 -1.47
N GLU A 117 6.14 -11.19 -1.49
CA GLU A 117 6.31 -10.20 -2.55
C GLU A 117 7.70 -9.58 -2.62
N ILE A 118 8.44 -9.50 -1.50
CA ILE A 118 9.83 -9.04 -1.51
C ILE A 118 10.71 -10.14 -2.13
N ILE A 119 10.58 -11.39 -1.71
CA ILE A 119 11.34 -12.52 -2.27
C ILE A 119 11.17 -12.58 -3.79
N MET A 120 9.92 -12.50 -4.26
CA MET A 120 9.58 -12.56 -5.69
C MET A 120 10.16 -11.39 -6.50
N ALA A 121 10.42 -10.25 -5.87
CA ALA A 121 11.05 -9.10 -6.52
C ALA A 121 12.59 -9.23 -6.60
N GLU A 122 13.20 -9.99 -5.70
CA GLU A 122 14.66 -10.12 -5.57
C GLU A 122 15.22 -11.37 -6.26
N VAL A 123 14.38 -12.38 -6.49
CA VAL A 123 14.80 -13.68 -7.03
C VAL A 123 14.57 -13.75 -8.55
N PRO A 124 15.53 -14.24 -9.37
CA PRO A 124 15.35 -14.40 -10.82
C PRO A 124 14.19 -15.35 -11.18
N ARG A 125 13.48 -15.04 -12.28
CA ARG A 125 12.22 -15.69 -12.73
C ARG A 125 12.18 -17.24 -12.66
N GLY A 126 13.30 -17.93 -12.81
CA GLY A 126 13.34 -19.40 -12.78
C GLY A 126 13.17 -20.04 -11.39
N VAL A 127 13.51 -19.33 -10.32
CA VAL A 127 13.31 -19.81 -8.92
C VAL A 127 11.93 -19.39 -8.39
N THR A 128 11.40 -18.30 -8.95
CA THR A 128 10.06 -17.75 -8.75
C THR A 128 8.96 -18.79 -9.00
N GLU A 129 9.07 -19.58 -10.08
CA GLU A 129 8.09 -20.62 -10.45
C GLU A 129 7.99 -21.76 -9.41
N PHE A 130 9.10 -22.15 -8.78
CA PHE A 130 9.10 -23.17 -7.71
C PHE A 130 8.39 -22.66 -6.44
N VAL A 131 8.68 -21.41 -6.07
CA VAL A 131 8.11 -20.75 -4.90
C VAL A 131 6.60 -20.48 -5.09
N GLU A 132 6.18 -20.10 -6.31
CA GLU A 132 4.76 -19.97 -6.68
C GLU A 132 4.03 -21.31 -6.61
N HIS A 133 4.64 -22.39 -7.12
CA HIS A 133 4.05 -23.72 -7.07
C HIS A 133 3.84 -24.20 -5.62
N GLN A 134 4.82 -23.98 -4.73
CA GLN A 134 4.68 -24.32 -3.31
C GLN A 134 3.59 -23.50 -2.61
N HIS A 135 3.49 -22.19 -2.90
CA HIS A 135 2.44 -21.33 -2.34
C HIS A 135 1.04 -21.74 -2.82
N ALA A 136 0.89 -22.05 -4.11
CA ALA A 136 -0.37 -22.52 -4.69
C ALA A 136 -0.84 -23.84 -4.07
N LEU A 137 0.07 -24.81 -3.90
CA LEU A 137 -0.22 -26.09 -3.25
C LEU A 137 -0.68 -25.91 -1.80
N SER A 138 -0.11 -24.97 -1.06
CA SER A 138 -0.52 -24.67 0.31
C SER A 138 -1.94 -24.12 0.38
N LEU A 139 -2.34 -23.24 -0.54
CA LEU A 139 -3.69 -22.69 -0.60
C LEU A 139 -4.72 -23.79 -0.94
N CYS A 140 -4.38 -24.68 -1.86
CA CYS A 140 -5.23 -25.83 -2.20
C CYS A 140 -5.38 -26.81 -1.02
N ASN A 141 -4.31 -27.10 -0.27
CA ASN A 141 -4.38 -27.99 0.89
C ASN A 141 -5.18 -27.40 2.06
N THR A 142 -5.26 -26.07 2.19
CA THR A 142 -6.15 -25.42 3.16
C THR A 142 -7.62 -25.41 2.76
N MET A 143 -7.95 -25.75 1.50
CA MET A 143 -9.34 -25.82 1.00
C MET A 143 -9.93 -27.23 0.99
N SER A 144 -9.18 -28.25 1.41
CA SER A 144 -9.67 -29.61 1.55
C SER A 144 -9.88 -29.97 3.02
N PRO A 145 -11.03 -29.65 3.64
CA PRO A 145 -11.46 -30.41 4.80
C PRO A 145 -11.88 -31.79 4.29
N SER A 146 -11.24 -32.78 4.89
CA SER A 146 -11.43 -34.22 4.79
C SER A 146 -12.84 -34.68 4.38
N VAL A 147 -12.89 -35.64 3.45
CA VAL A 147 -13.86 -36.75 3.47
C VAL A 147 -13.07 -38.05 3.41
#